data_AF-A0A8B6GYB0-F1
#
_entry.id   AF-A0A8B6GYB0-F1
#
_cell.length_a   1.000
_cell.length_b   1.000
_cell.length_c   1.000
_cell.angle_alpha   90.00
_cell.angle_beta   90.00
_cell.angle_gamma   90.00
#
_symmetry.space_group_name_H-M   'P 1'
#
loop_
_entity.id
_entity.type
_entity.pdbx_description
1 polymer ?
#
loop_
_entity_poly.entity_id
_entity_poly.type
_entity_poly.pdbx_seq_one_letter_code
_entity_poly.pdbx_strand_id
1 'polypeptide(L)'
;MNWTPNDWYENIRMSQQSFNHICDQLSVFIERRTTKFRSPHPVGKRVMVTLWRLATNIEFRTLGHLFGMGLSTACMIFHDVVDAINSILLPKYIKFPTGHALRNTIDGFRTRWGFPQCGGAIDGTHILIIAPKEHHADYYNRKCHHSVLLQAVVDYNYRFTNINVGHAGKHHDAHVLRESSVFLKASAGELLPNWTEKYLL
;
A
#
# COMPACT_ATOMS: atom_id res chain seq x y z
N MET A 1 2.86 8.45 26.33
CA MET A 1 3.51 7.14 26.53
C MET A 1 5.00 7.40 26.49
N ASN A 2 5.74 7.00 27.53
CA ASN A 2 7.20 7.12 27.56
C ASN A 2 7.78 5.84 26.98
N TRP A 3 7.88 5.77 25.65
CA TRP A 3 8.48 4.65 24.94
C TRP A 3 9.96 4.92 24.72
N THR A 4 10.79 3.90 24.95
CA THR A 4 12.16 3.91 24.45
C THR A 4 12.16 3.83 22.91
N PRO A 5 13.28 4.14 22.24
CA PRO A 5 13.39 3.96 20.79
C PRO A 5 13.12 2.52 20.34
N ASN A 6 13.47 1.52 21.16
CA ASN A 6 13.19 0.12 20.86
C ASN A 6 11.69 -0.18 20.96
N ASP A 7 11.04 0.25 22.04
CA ASP A 7 9.59 0.10 22.20
C ASP A 7 8.84 0.75 21.03
N TRP A 8 9.29 1.94 20.60
CA TRP A 8 8.72 2.61 19.44
C TRP A 8 8.81 1.74 18.18
N TYR A 9 9.99 1.20 17.88
CA TYR A 9 10.18 0.40 16.67
C TYR A 9 9.41 -0.92 16.71
N GLU A 10 9.34 -1.59 17.86
CA GLU A 10 8.57 -2.83 18.02
C GLU A 10 7.08 -2.63 17.78
N ASN A 11 6.54 -1.49 18.25
CA ASN A 11 5.11 -1.18 18.13
C ASN A 11 4.74 -0.57 16.77
N ILE A 12 5.55 0.37 16.25
CA ILE A 12 5.20 1.16 15.04
C ILE A 12 5.90 0.62 13.78
N ARG A 13 6.91 -0.24 13.92
CA ARG A 13 7.66 -0.89 12.83
C ARG A 13 8.33 0.08 11.85
N MET A 14 8.62 1.30 12.31
CA MET A 14 9.39 2.31 11.58
C MET A 14 10.06 3.29 12.55
N SER A 15 11.04 4.05 12.07
CA SER A 15 11.66 5.12 12.86
C SER A 15 10.68 6.26 13.15
N GLN A 16 10.92 7.01 14.23
CA GLN A 16 10.15 8.22 14.54
C GLN A 16 10.24 9.26 13.42
N GLN A 17 11.40 9.35 12.76
CA GLN A 17 11.60 10.25 11.64
C GLN A 17 10.67 9.91 10.46
N SER A 18 10.58 8.64 10.08
CA SER A 18 9.67 8.20 9.00
C SER A 18 8.21 8.44 9.38
N PHE A 19 7.85 8.21 10.64
CA PHE A 19 6.51 8.49 11.15
C PHE A 19 6.15 9.98 11.10
N ASN A 20 7.05 10.84 11.58
CA ASN A 20 6.87 12.30 11.53
C ASN A 20 6.75 12.78 10.09
N HIS A 21 7.57 12.25 9.19
CA HIS A 21 7.46 12.55 7.75
C HIS A 21 6.08 12.18 7.19
N ILE A 22 5.52 11.03 7.55
CA ILE A 22 4.13 10.66 7.16
C ILE A 22 3.12 11.66 7.74
N CYS A 23 3.27 12.04 9.02
CA CYS A 23 2.40 13.01 9.67
C CYS A 23 2.43 14.36 8.96
N ASP A 24 3.61 14.86 8.61
CA ASP A 24 3.79 16.14 7.93
C ASP A 24 3.11 16.14 6.56
N GLN A 25 3.26 15.05 5.79
CA GLN A 25 2.63 14.92 4.48
C GLN A 25 1.09 14.82 4.54
N LEU A 26 0.55 14.24 5.60
CA LEU A 26 -0.91 14.07 5.76
C LEU A 26 -1.58 15.23 6.50
N SER A 27 -0.81 16.04 7.24
CA SER A 27 -1.28 17.09 8.16
C SER A 27 -2.39 17.95 7.56
N VAL A 28 -2.16 18.50 6.36
CA VAL A 28 -3.06 19.42 5.64
C VAL A 28 -4.47 18.83 5.44
N PHE A 29 -4.62 17.51 5.40
CA PHE A 29 -5.87 16.82 5.09
C PHE A 29 -6.59 16.26 6.32
N ILE A 30 -5.84 15.90 7.36
CA ILE A 30 -6.39 15.23 8.54
C ILE A 30 -6.37 16.08 9.80
N GLU A 31 -5.71 17.24 9.77
CA GLU A 31 -5.78 18.22 10.84
C GLU A 31 -7.21 18.77 10.98
N ARG A 32 -7.68 18.89 12.22
CA ARG A 32 -9.02 19.40 12.52
C ARG A 32 -8.89 20.70 13.29
N ARG A 33 -9.85 21.61 13.07
CA ARG A 33 -9.89 22.90 13.76
C ARG A 33 -10.22 22.71 15.23
N THR A 34 -9.54 23.47 16.08
CA THR A 34 -9.89 23.58 17.49
C THR A 34 -11.23 24.27 17.64
N THR A 35 -12.13 23.68 18.42
CA THR A 35 -13.44 24.25 18.74
C THR A 35 -13.53 24.59 20.22
N LYS A 36 -14.53 25.38 20.62
CA LYS A 36 -14.79 25.72 22.03
C LYS A 36 -15.24 24.52 22.89
N PHE A 37 -15.64 23.41 22.27
CA PHE A 37 -16.20 22.25 22.98
C PHE A 37 -15.14 21.20 23.31
N ARG A 38 -14.36 20.79 22.31
CA ARG A 38 -13.36 19.73 22.47
C ARG A 38 -12.16 19.98 21.57
N SER A 39 -10.97 19.83 22.14
CA SER A 39 -9.72 19.82 21.38
C SER A 39 -9.67 18.59 20.47
N PRO A 40 -9.34 18.76 19.18
CA PRO A 40 -9.23 17.64 18.25
C PRO A 40 -8.09 16.72 18.63
N HIS A 41 -8.17 15.45 18.19
CA HIS A 41 -7.03 14.54 18.31
C HIS A 41 -5.88 15.03 17.41
N PRO A 42 -4.65 15.15 17.93
CA PRO A 42 -3.50 15.58 17.14
C PRO A 42 -3.24 14.69 15.92
N VAL A 43 -2.66 15.25 14.86
CA VAL A 43 -2.32 14.55 13.61
C VAL A 43 -1.55 13.26 13.89
N GLY A 44 -0.48 13.31 14.69
CA GLY A 44 0.29 12.13 15.05
C GLY A 44 -0.55 11.04 15.71
N LYS A 45 -1.46 11.39 16.61
CA LYS A 45 -2.37 10.39 17.22
C LYS A 45 -3.30 9.78 16.19
N ARG A 46 -3.82 10.57 15.25
CA ARG A 46 -4.69 10.10 14.16
C ARG A 46 -3.95 9.11 13.26
N VAL A 47 -2.73 9.44 12.83
CA VAL A 47 -1.88 8.56 12.02
C VAL A 47 -1.52 7.28 12.78
N MET A 48 -1.14 7.40 14.05
CA MET A 48 -0.77 6.24 14.89
C MET A 48 -1.92 5.25 15.03
N VAL A 49 -3.14 5.72 15.29
CA VAL A 49 -4.36 4.89 15.35
C VAL A 49 -4.56 4.11 14.04
N THR A 50 -4.42 4.80 12.91
CA THR A 50 -4.62 4.18 11.59
C THR A 50 -3.56 3.14 11.28
N LEU A 51 -2.27 3.47 11.47
CA LEU A 51 -1.17 2.54 11.24
C LEU A 51 -1.28 1.30 12.14
N TRP A 52 -1.66 1.49 13.40
CA TRP A 52 -1.86 0.38 14.34
C TRP A 52 -2.94 -0.60 13.85
N ARG A 53 -4.07 -0.06 13.38
CA ARG A 53 -5.17 -0.86 12.82
C ARG A 53 -4.75 -1.58 11.54
N LEU A 54 -4.05 -0.90 10.62
CA LEU A 54 -3.55 -1.52 9.38
C LEU A 54 -2.57 -2.67 9.65
N ALA A 55 -1.72 -2.54 10.67
CA ALA A 55 -0.72 -3.56 11.00
C ALA A 55 -1.31 -4.77 11.74
N THR A 56 -2.28 -4.56 12.63
CA THR A 56 -2.77 -5.60 13.57
C THR A 56 -4.14 -6.17 13.22
N ASN A 57 -4.93 -5.44 12.42
CA ASN A 57 -6.34 -5.75 12.20
C ASN A 57 -7.13 -5.98 13.52
N ILE A 58 -6.83 -5.20 14.58
CA ILE A 58 -7.56 -5.20 15.87
C ILE A 58 -8.88 -4.41 15.84
N GLU A 59 -9.94 -4.86 16.51
CA GLU A 59 -11.26 -4.24 16.41
C GLU A 59 -11.28 -2.78 16.86
N PHE A 60 -12.14 -1.96 16.24
CA PHE A 60 -12.26 -0.53 16.56
C PHE A 60 -12.63 -0.25 18.02
N ARG A 61 -13.34 -1.17 18.69
CA ARG A 61 -13.64 -1.06 20.13
C ARG A 61 -12.35 -1.10 20.95
N THR A 62 -11.53 -2.12 20.70
CA THR A 62 -10.24 -2.32 21.38
C THR A 62 -9.28 -1.19 21.04
N LEU A 63 -9.24 -0.76 19.77
CA LEU A 63 -8.46 0.39 19.32
C LEU A 63 -8.89 1.69 20.03
N GLY A 64 -10.20 1.91 20.18
CA GLY A 64 -10.73 3.05 20.93
C GLY A 64 -10.28 3.06 22.39
N HIS A 65 -10.31 1.91 23.06
CA HIS A 65 -9.82 1.77 24.44
C HIS A 65 -8.32 2.06 24.55
N LEU A 66 -7.49 1.47 23.66
CA LEU A 66 -6.03 1.65 23.65
C LEU A 66 -5.61 3.12 23.51
N PHE A 67 -6.34 3.88 22.69
CA PHE A 67 -6.01 5.27 22.40
C PHE A 67 -6.91 6.28 23.15
N GLY A 68 -7.77 5.84 24.07
CA GLY A 68 -8.66 6.71 24.83
C GLY A 68 -9.59 7.54 23.95
N MET A 69 -10.32 6.90 23.05
CA MET A 69 -11.29 7.52 22.16
C MET A 69 -12.53 6.64 21.93
N GLY A 70 -13.64 7.26 21.53
CA GLY A 70 -14.87 6.54 21.21
C GLY A 70 -14.72 5.69 19.94
N LEU A 71 -15.46 4.58 19.87
CA LEU A 71 -15.43 3.65 18.72
C LEU A 71 -15.72 4.37 17.40
N SER A 72 -16.75 5.21 17.36
CA SER A 72 -17.11 5.99 16.18
C SER A 72 -16.00 6.96 15.76
N THR A 73 -15.30 7.57 16.74
CA THR A 73 -14.15 8.44 16.49
C THR A 73 -12.97 7.68 15.92
N ALA A 74 -12.66 6.49 16.45
CA ALA A 74 -11.58 5.65 15.93
C ALA A 74 -11.85 5.20 14.48
N CYS A 75 -13.10 4.79 14.19
CA CYS A 75 -13.52 4.43 12.85
C CYS A 75 -13.41 5.60 11.87
N MET A 76 -13.93 6.77 12.25
CA MET A 76 -13.84 7.99 11.44
C MET A 76 -12.39 8.40 11.16
N ILE A 77 -11.54 8.41 12.18
CA ILE A 77 -10.11 8.72 12.03
C ILE A 77 -9.46 7.74 11.06
N PHE A 78 -9.72 6.45 11.20
CA PHE A 78 -9.15 5.42 10.33
C PHE A 78 -9.48 5.69 8.87
N HIS A 79 -10.76 5.92 8.54
CA HIS A 79 -11.18 6.22 7.17
C HIS A 79 -10.59 7.54 6.66
N ASP A 80 -10.68 8.63 7.43
CA ASP A 80 -10.11 9.94 7.05
C ASP A 80 -8.62 9.83 6.68
N VAL A 81 -7.84 9.07 7.46
CA VAL A 81 -6.40 8.90 7.23
C VAL A 81 -6.13 7.96 6.06
N VAL A 82 -6.88 6.86 5.90
CA VAL A 82 -6.73 5.95 4.75
C VAL A 82 -7.03 6.68 3.45
N ASP A 83 -8.08 7.50 3.41
CA ASP A 83 -8.44 8.29 2.24
C ASP A 83 -7.34 9.31 1.90
N ALA A 84 -6.75 9.95 2.90
CA ALA A 84 -5.60 10.85 2.71
C ALA A 84 -4.36 10.09 2.21
N ILE A 85 -4.06 8.91 2.75
CA ILE A 85 -2.95 8.06 2.27
C ILE A 85 -3.15 7.71 0.80
N ASN A 86 -4.34 7.25 0.42
CA ASN A 86 -4.65 6.87 -0.95
C ASN A 86 -4.62 8.06 -1.91
N SER A 87 -5.07 9.24 -1.47
CA SER A 87 -5.15 10.43 -2.32
C SER A 87 -3.80 11.13 -2.51
N ILE A 88 -2.91 11.05 -1.51
CA ILE A 88 -1.68 11.87 -1.47
C ILE A 88 -0.43 11.01 -1.59
N LEU A 89 -0.31 9.97 -0.74
CA LEU A 89 0.92 9.20 -0.63
C LEU A 89 1.00 8.12 -1.69
N LEU A 90 -0.11 7.42 -1.97
CA LEU A 90 -0.14 6.37 -2.99
C LEU A 90 0.36 6.87 -4.35
N PRO A 91 -0.19 7.95 -4.96
CA PRO A 91 0.31 8.43 -6.24
C PRO A 91 1.70 9.03 -6.14
N LYS A 92 2.20 9.40 -4.95
CA LYS A 92 3.55 9.95 -4.75
C LYS A 92 4.61 8.86 -4.75
N TYR A 93 4.35 7.74 -4.06
CA TYR A 93 5.32 6.69 -3.79
C TYR A 93 5.20 5.48 -4.71
N ILE A 94 3.99 5.10 -5.13
CA ILE A 94 3.78 3.94 -5.99
C ILE A 94 3.76 4.41 -7.44
N LYS A 95 4.96 4.48 -8.04
CA LYS A 95 5.15 4.87 -9.43
C LYS A 95 6.07 3.90 -10.14
N PHE A 96 5.71 3.53 -11.36
CA PHE A 96 6.58 2.73 -12.21
C PHE A 96 7.81 3.57 -12.56
N PRO A 97 9.04 3.04 -12.41
CA PRO A 97 10.25 3.81 -12.65
C PRO A 97 10.38 4.15 -14.14
N THR A 98 10.92 5.33 -14.44
CA THR A 98 11.16 5.80 -15.82
C THR A 98 12.57 6.40 -15.95
N GLY A 99 13.07 6.54 -17.18
CA GLY A 99 14.38 7.14 -17.45
C GLY A 99 15.52 6.49 -16.65
N HIS A 100 16.29 7.31 -15.93
CA HIS A 100 17.40 6.84 -15.10
C HIS A 100 16.97 5.89 -13.97
N ALA A 101 15.79 6.11 -13.38
CA ALA A 101 15.29 5.23 -12.32
C ALA A 101 15.00 3.82 -12.85
N LEU A 102 14.47 3.70 -14.07
CA LEU A 102 14.23 2.40 -14.70
C LEU A 102 15.54 1.69 -15.01
N ARG A 103 16.55 2.42 -15.49
CA ARG A 103 17.89 1.86 -15.71
C ARG A 103 18.51 1.31 -14.42
N ASN A 104 18.42 2.07 -13.33
CA ASN A 104 18.85 1.59 -12.02
C ASN A 104 18.10 0.32 -11.58
N THR A 105 16.80 0.22 -11.88
CA THR A 105 16.02 -0.98 -11.60
C THR A 105 16.52 -2.18 -12.40
N ILE A 106 16.76 -2.00 -13.70
CA ILE A 106 17.30 -3.05 -14.59
C ILE A 106 18.68 -3.52 -14.13
N ASP A 107 19.58 -2.58 -13.82
CA ASP A 107 20.93 -2.89 -13.33
C ASP A 107 20.87 -3.59 -11.97
N GLY A 108 19.94 -3.18 -11.10
CA GLY A 108 19.68 -3.83 -9.81
C GLY A 108 19.22 -5.28 -9.96
N PHE A 109 18.31 -5.57 -10.90
CA PHE A 109 17.89 -6.94 -11.18
C PHE A 109 19.03 -7.80 -11.74
N ARG A 110 19.84 -7.25 -12.65
CA ARG A 110 21.03 -7.94 -13.17
C ARG A 110 21.99 -8.30 -12.06
N THR A 111 22.40 -7.32 -11.27
CA THR A 111 23.49 -7.45 -10.30
C THR A 111 23.08 -8.27 -9.07
N ARG A 112 21.86 -8.10 -8.56
CA ARG A 112 21.40 -8.76 -7.34
C ARG A 112 20.77 -10.13 -7.60
N TRP A 113 20.06 -10.27 -8.72
CA TRP A 113 19.22 -11.44 -8.99
C TRP A 113 19.65 -12.22 -10.24
N GLY A 114 20.58 -11.72 -11.04
CA GLY A 114 21.00 -12.37 -12.28
C GLY A 114 19.97 -12.30 -13.41
N PHE A 115 18.98 -11.40 -13.31
CA PHE A 115 17.95 -11.21 -14.33
C PHE A 115 18.22 -9.95 -15.15
N PRO A 116 18.98 -10.04 -16.25
CA PRO A 116 19.20 -8.91 -17.13
C PRO A 116 17.90 -8.41 -17.75
N GLN A 117 17.85 -7.11 -18.08
CA GLN A 117 16.71 -6.48 -18.76
C GLN A 117 15.35 -6.61 -18.05
N CYS A 118 15.34 -6.85 -16.74
CA CYS A 118 14.12 -6.88 -15.94
C CYS A 118 13.79 -5.49 -15.38
N GLY A 119 12.64 -4.92 -15.76
CA GLY A 119 12.18 -3.63 -15.24
C GLY A 119 11.32 -3.73 -13.96
N GLY A 120 10.92 -4.94 -13.58
CA GLY A 120 10.04 -5.18 -12.44
C GLY A 120 9.57 -6.62 -12.39
N ALA A 121 9.33 -7.14 -11.20
CA ALA A 121 8.71 -8.45 -10.97
C ALA A 121 7.23 -8.25 -10.65
N ILE A 122 6.35 -9.01 -11.31
CA ILE A 122 4.90 -8.90 -11.17
C ILE A 122 4.32 -10.19 -10.60
N ASP A 123 3.43 -10.07 -9.62
CA ASP A 123 2.70 -11.21 -9.06
C ASP A 123 1.35 -10.77 -8.48
N GLY A 124 0.44 -11.73 -8.29
CA GLY A 124 -0.87 -11.57 -7.67
C GLY A 124 -0.93 -12.20 -6.28
N THR A 125 -1.61 -11.54 -5.35
CA THR A 125 -1.92 -12.09 -4.02
C THR A 125 -3.39 -11.92 -3.66
N HIS A 126 -3.92 -12.87 -2.89
CA HIS A 126 -5.29 -12.84 -2.41
C HIS A 126 -5.34 -12.18 -1.03
N ILE A 127 -6.04 -11.05 -0.93
CA ILE A 127 -6.40 -10.43 0.34
C ILE A 127 -7.74 -11.02 0.78
N LEU A 128 -7.73 -11.73 1.90
CA LEU A 128 -8.94 -12.37 2.43
C LEU A 128 -9.95 -11.31 2.87
N ILE A 129 -11.21 -11.54 2.54
CA ILE A 129 -12.32 -10.68 2.92
C ILE A 129 -13.42 -11.49 3.59
N ILE A 130 -14.25 -10.81 4.37
CA ILE A 130 -15.55 -11.35 4.76
C ILE A 130 -16.38 -11.47 3.48
N ALA A 131 -17.14 -12.56 3.34
CA ALA A 131 -18.01 -12.78 2.19
C ALA A 131 -18.91 -11.56 1.97
N PRO A 132 -18.89 -10.95 0.77
CA PRO A 132 -19.77 -9.83 0.47
C PRO A 132 -21.23 -10.30 0.42
N LYS A 133 -22.17 -9.41 0.69
CA LYS A 133 -23.61 -9.73 0.67
C LYS A 133 -24.12 -10.03 -0.73
N GLU A 134 -23.56 -9.33 -1.71
CA GLU A 134 -23.89 -9.44 -3.13
C GLU A 134 -22.74 -10.12 -3.86
N HIS A 135 -23.06 -10.93 -4.88
CA HIS A 135 -22.06 -11.56 -5.75
C HIS A 135 -20.99 -12.38 -5.01
N HIS A 136 -21.31 -12.95 -3.84
CA HIS A 136 -20.34 -13.62 -2.97
C HIS A 136 -19.54 -14.74 -3.69
N ALA A 137 -20.18 -15.46 -4.60
CA ALA A 137 -19.57 -16.53 -5.39
C ALA A 137 -18.42 -16.05 -6.28
N ASP A 138 -18.39 -14.77 -6.67
CA ASP A 138 -17.32 -14.20 -7.51
C ASP A 138 -16.05 -13.94 -6.71
N TYR A 139 -16.17 -13.74 -5.40
CA TYR A 139 -15.04 -13.55 -4.49
C TYR A 139 -14.50 -14.88 -3.95
N TYR A 140 -15.22 -15.99 -4.14
CA TYR A 140 -14.84 -17.31 -3.69
C TYR A 140 -13.74 -17.90 -4.60
N ASN A 141 -12.53 -18.00 -4.07
CA ASN A 141 -11.35 -18.44 -4.82
C ASN A 141 -11.20 -19.97 -4.83
N ARG A 142 -10.26 -20.45 -5.66
CA ARG A 142 -9.91 -21.88 -5.78
C ARG A 142 -9.40 -22.54 -4.48
N LYS A 143 -9.02 -21.73 -3.48
CA LYS A 143 -8.57 -22.19 -2.15
C LYS A 143 -9.71 -22.16 -1.13
N CYS A 144 -10.95 -22.11 -1.58
CA CYS A 144 -12.15 -22.13 -0.75
C CYS A 144 -12.29 -20.94 0.22
N HIS A 145 -11.73 -19.78 -0.12
CA HIS A 145 -11.83 -18.55 0.67
C HIS A 145 -12.40 -17.39 -0.14
N HIS A 146 -13.09 -16.45 0.52
CA HIS A 146 -13.48 -15.18 -0.09
C HIS A 146 -12.28 -14.22 -0.09
N SER A 147 -11.97 -13.62 -1.24
CA SER A 147 -10.81 -12.73 -1.37
C SER A 147 -10.97 -11.69 -2.47
N VAL A 148 -10.21 -10.61 -2.36
CA VAL A 148 -9.92 -9.68 -3.45
C VAL A 148 -8.48 -9.87 -3.91
N LEU A 149 -8.22 -9.68 -5.20
CA LEU A 149 -6.88 -9.76 -5.77
C LEU A 149 -6.18 -8.40 -5.68
N LEU A 150 -4.91 -8.46 -5.25
CA LEU A 150 -3.91 -7.42 -5.40
C LEU A 150 -2.85 -7.95 -6.35
N GLN A 151 -2.77 -7.36 -7.55
CA GLN A 151 -1.59 -7.52 -8.41
C GLN A 151 -0.62 -6.40 -8.09
N ALA A 152 0.66 -6.74 -7.98
CA ALA A 152 1.69 -5.76 -7.67
C ALA A 152 2.92 -5.97 -8.55
N VAL A 153 3.56 -4.85 -8.90
CA VAL A 153 4.90 -4.84 -9.51
C VAL A 153 5.88 -4.30 -8.50
N VAL A 154 7.00 -4.99 -8.31
CA VAL A 154 8.08 -4.58 -7.41
C VAL A 154 9.40 -4.39 -8.14
N ASP A 155 10.24 -3.50 -7.62
CA ASP A 155 11.62 -3.35 -8.09
C ASP A 155 12.55 -4.42 -7.49
N TYR A 156 13.83 -4.38 -7.89
CA TYR A 156 14.88 -5.28 -7.42
C TYR A 156 15.14 -5.21 -5.90
N ASN A 157 14.60 -4.20 -5.21
CA ASN A 157 14.71 -3.99 -3.78
C ASN A 157 13.37 -4.15 -3.05
N TYR A 158 12.45 -4.91 -3.65
CA TYR A 158 11.14 -5.26 -3.08
C TYR A 158 10.23 -4.06 -2.82
N ARG A 159 10.46 -2.92 -3.48
CA ARG A 159 9.59 -1.75 -3.36
C ARG A 159 8.48 -1.83 -4.40
N PHE A 160 7.24 -1.63 -3.96
CA PHE A 160 6.10 -1.52 -4.85
C PHE A 160 6.26 -0.33 -5.80
N THR A 161 6.12 -0.59 -7.09
CA THR A 161 6.19 0.41 -8.17
C THR A 161 4.87 0.54 -8.92
N ASN A 162 4.03 -0.50 -8.88
CA ASN A 162 2.66 -0.45 -9.38
C ASN A 162 1.79 -1.41 -8.56
N ILE A 163 0.53 -1.05 -8.38
CA ILE A 163 -0.48 -1.93 -7.80
C ILE A 163 -1.77 -1.85 -8.63
N ASN A 164 -2.49 -2.96 -8.70
CA ASN A 164 -3.85 -3.04 -9.22
C ASN A 164 -4.68 -3.89 -8.24
N VAL A 165 -5.73 -3.30 -7.64
CA VAL A 165 -6.46 -3.88 -6.50
C VAL A 165 -7.95 -3.85 -6.77
N GLY A 166 -8.64 -4.90 -6.35
CA GLY A 166 -10.11 -4.90 -6.25
C GLY A 166 -10.82 -5.92 -7.12
N HIS A 167 -10.09 -6.68 -7.94
CA HIS A 167 -10.70 -7.78 -8.70
C HIS A 167 -11.16 -8.89 -7.75
N ALA A 168 -12.25 -9.56 -8.12
CA ALA A 168 -12.81 -10.64 -7.33
C ALA A 168 -11.88 -11.85 -7.30
N GLY A 169 -11.82 -12.56 -6.17
CA GLY A 169 -10.88 -13.66 -5.92
C GLY A 169 -11.01 -14.87 -6.86
N LYS A 170 -12.09 -14.98 -7.64
CA LYS A 170 -12.25 -16.02 -8.66
C LYS A 170 -11.55 -15.69 -9.98
N HIS A 171 -11.22 -14.41 -10.22
CA HIS A 171 -10.59 -13.98 -11.46
C HIS A 171 -9.20 -14.60 -11.63
N HIS A 172 -8.83 -14.92 -12.87
CA HIS A 172 -7.50 -15.42 -13.20
C HIS A 172 -6.48 -14.27 -13.29
N ASP A 173 -5.23 -14.54 -12.91
CA ASP A 173 -4.13 -13.57 -12.97
C ASP A 173 -3.97 -12.95 -14.37
N ALA A 174 -4.14 -13.73 -15.44
CA ALA A 174 -4.09 -13.24 -16.81
C ALA A 174 -5.22 -12.24 -17.15
N HIS A 175 -6.38 -12.34 -16.50
CA HIS A 175 -7.45 -11.37 -16.67
C HIS A 175 -7.14 -10.09 -15.88
N VAL A 176 -6.70 -10.22 -14.62
CA VAL A 176 -6.26 -9.07 -13.80
C VAL A 176 -5.11 -8.29 -14.46
N LEU A 177 -4.16 -9.00 -15.07
CA LEU A 177 -3.06 -8.39 -15.81
C LEU A 177 -3.56 -7.58 -16.98
N ARG A 178 -4.45 -8.13 -17.80
CA ARG A 178 -4.99 -7.43 -19.00
C ARG A 178 -5.74 -6.15 -18.66
N GLU A 179 -6.39 -6.09 -17.50
CA GLU A 179 -7.11 -4.89 -17.04
C GLU A 179 -6.21 -3.89 -16.28
N SER A 180 -4.94 -4.24 -16.05
CA SER A 180 -4.04 -3.39 -15.28
C SER A 180 -3.37 -2.29 -16.12
N SER A 181 -3.10 -1.14 -15.47
CA SER A 181 -2.40 -0.02 -16.10
C SER A 181 -1.02 -0.38 -16.66
N VAL A 182 -0.32 -1.34 -16.05
CA VAL A 182 1.00 -1.79 -16.51
C VAL A 182 0.90 -2.52 -17.85
N PHE A 183 -0.13 -3.36 -18.05
CA PHE A 183 -0.34 -4.06 -19.32
C PHE A 183 -0.69 -3.10 -20.46
N LEU A 184 -1.54 -2.11 -20.20
CA LEU A 184 -1.91 -1.08 -21.18
C LEU A 184 -0.68 -0.30 -21.64
N LYS A 185 0.16 0.16 -20.71
CA LYS A 185 1.40 0.88 -21.03
C LYS A 185 2.43 0.01 -21.76
N ALA A 186 2.55 -1.27 -21.37
CA ALA A 186 3.43 -2.21 -22.04
C ALA A 186 2.99 -2.44 -23.50
N SER A 187 1.69 -2.64 -23.71
CA SER A 187 1.10 -2.85 -25.04
C SER A 187 1.24 -1.63 -25.95
N ALA A 188 1.24 -0.42 -25.37
CA ALA A 188 1.49 0.83 -26.09
C ALA A 188 2.99 1.11 -26.35
N GLY A 189 3.91 0.29 -25.81
CA GLY A 189 5.35 0.53 -25.93
C GLY A 189 5.88 1.67 -25.04
N GLU A 190 5.11 2.09 -24.03
CA GLU A 190 5.42 3.23 -23.16
C GLU A 190 6.09 2.82 -21.84
N LEU A 191 6.08 1.53 -21.51
CA LEU A 191 6.51 1.04 -20.19
C LEU A 191 8.02 0.78 -20.11
N LEU A 192 8.59 0.15 -21.13
CA LEU A 192 9.97 -0.32 -21.16
C LEU A 192 10.76 0.39 -22.27
N PRO A 193 12.09 0.49 -22.14
CA PRO A 193 12.90 1.13 -23.16
C PRO A 193 12.83 0.37 -24.50
N ASN A 194 13.06 1.10 -25.59
CA ASN A 194 13.09 0.58 -26.96
C ASN A 194 14.42 -0.08 -27.36
N TRP A 195 15.30 -0.37 -26.39
CA TRP A 195 16.58 -1.02 -26.63
C TRP A 195 16.60 -2.41 -26.01
N THR A 196 17.32 -3.32 -26.66
CA THR A 196 17.58 -4.67 -26.16
C THR A 196 19.07 -4.92 -26.12
N GLU A 197 19.58 -5.38 -24.99
CA GLU A 197 20.97 -5.81 -24.88
C GLU A 197 21.19 -7.12 -25.62
N LYS A 198 22.26 -7.17 -26.42
CA LYS A 198 22.69 -8.39 -27.10
C LYS A 198 23.81 -9.02 -26.29
N TYR A 199 23.56 -10.21 -25.77
CA TYR A 199 24.58 -11.04 -25.16
C TYR A 199 25.11 -11.98 -26.23
N LEU A 200 26.41 -11.94 -26.50
CA LEU A 200 27.07 -13.00 -27.25
C LEU A 200 27.11 -14.22 -26.33
N LEU A 201 26.46 -15.29 -26.75
CA LEU A 201 26.51 -16.61 -26.09
C LEU A 201 27.93 -17.18 -26.17
#